data_AF-A0AAW2C748-F1
#
_entry.id   AF-A0AAW2C748-F1
#
_cell.length_a   1.000
_cell.length_b   1.000
_cell.length_c   1.000
_cell.angle_alpha   90.00
_cell.angle_beta   90.00
_cell.angle_gamma   90.00
#
_symmetry.space_group_name_H-M   'P 1'
#
loop_
_entity.id
_entity.type
_entity.pdbx_description
1 polymer ?
#
loop_
_entity_poly.entity_id
_entity_poly.type
_entity_poly.pdbx_seq_one_letter_code
_entity_poly.pdbx_strand_id
1 'polypeptide(L)'
;MFGQLSHELEINVPPSEAWELCGTLRLAKLLEEDGTLIQKFELTEGDGGIGTILKLTFPPGTPGFTDYKEKFTKLDNEKRLKEAEVIEGGYLE
;
A
#
# COMPACT_ATOMS: atom_id res chain seq x y z
N MET A 1 -17.50 -7.48 12.25
CA MET A 1 -18.50 -7.50 11.16
C MET A 1 -17.75 -7.72 9.86
N PHE A 2 -18.29 -8.47 8.88
CA PHE A 2 -17.71 -8.51 7.53
C PHE A 2 -18.44 -7.49 6.65
N GLY A 3 -17.71 -6.52 6.13
CA GLY A 3 -18.20 -5.53 5.17
C GLY A 3 -17.30 -5.54 3.93
N GLN A 4 -17.87 -5.24 2.78
CA GLN A 4 -17.13 -5.06 1.53
C GLN A 4 -17.37 -3.65 1.01
N LEU A 5 -16.30 -2.94 0.69
CA LEU A 5 -16.32 -1.63 0.05
C LEU A 5 -15.54 -1.72 -1.26
N SER A 6 -16.07 -1.11 -2.32
CA SER A 6 -15.41 -1.01 -3.62
C SER A 6 -15.41 0.44 -4.09
N HIS A 7 -14.32 0.85 -4.72
CA HIS A 7 -14.17 2.19 -5.30
C HIS A 7 -13.49 2.09 -6.66
N GLU A 8 -13.99 2.85 -7.64
CA GLU A 8 -13.45 2.93 -8.99
C GLU A 8 -12.97 4.37 -9.24
N LEU A 9 -11.76 4.51 -9.78
CA LEU A 9 -11.15 5.81 -10.08
C LEU A 9 -10.54 5.76 -11.49
N GLU A 10 -10.97 6.67 -12.36
CA GLU A 10 -10.33 6.86 -13.66
C GLU A 10 -9.08 7.73 -13.51
N ILE A 11 -7.97 7.29 -14.10
CA ILE A 11 -6.70 8.01 -14.13
C ILE A 11 -6.24 8.21 -15.58
N ASN A 12 -5.78 9.42 -15.90
CA ASN A 12 -5.37 9.77 -17.26
C ASN A 12 -3.89 9.41 -17.52
N VAL A 13 -3.52 8.15 -17.30
CA VAL A 13 -2.17 7.61 -17.56
C VAL A 13 -2.26 6.19 -18.14
N PRO A 14 -1.25 5.72 -18.90
CA PRO A 14 -1.24 4.36 -19.42
C PRO A 14 -1.28 3.31 -18.29
N PRO A 15 -1.98 2.17 -18.49
CA PRO A 15 -2.09 1.12 -17.47
C PRO A 15 -0.74 0.55 -17.01
N SER A 16 0.27 0.53 -17.89
CA SER A 16 1.62 0.10 -17.55
C SER A 16 2.31 1.05 -16.59
N GLU A 17 2.14 2.36 -16.76
CA GLU A 17 2.76 3.38 -15.91
C GLU A 17 2.10 3.40 -14.53
N ALA A 18 0.77 3.32 -14.47
CA ALA A 18 0.05 3.17 -13.22
C ALA A 18 0.49 1.90 -12.46
N TRP A 19 0.69 0.79 -13.18
CA TRP A 19 1.10 -0.47 -12.59
C TRP A 19 2.56 -0.46 -12.08
N GLU A 20 3.48 0.18 -12.79
CA GLU A 20 4.87 0.36 -12.33
C GLU A 20 4.94 1.06 -10.96
N LEU A 21 3.98 1.93 -10.64
CA LEU A 21 3.86 2.57 -9.33
C LEU A 21 3.09 1.69 -8.33
N CYS A 22 1.85 1.31 -8.64
CA CYS A 22 0.96 0.61 -7.70
C CYS A 22 1.36 -0.85 -7.43
N GLY A 23 1.93 -1.52 -8.43
CA GLY A 23 2.37 -2.91 -8.37
C GLY A 23 3.73 -3.10 -7.70
N THR A 24 4.43 -2.02 -7.36
CA THR A 24 5.78 -2.07 -6.77
C THR A 24 5.83 -1.32 -5.43
N LEU A 25 7.02 -1.26 -4.84
CA LEU A 25 7.28 -0.44 -3.64
C LEU A 25 7.47 1.05 -3.97
N ARG A 26 7.44 1.44 -5.25
CA ARG A 26 7.72 2.82 -5.68
C ARG A 26 6.70 3.82 -5.15
N LEU A 27 5.41 3.46 -5.13
CA LEU A 27 4.38 4.34 -4.61
C LEU A 27 4.61 4.70 -3.14
N ALA A 28 4.90 3.71 -2.30
CA ALA A 28 5.16 3.94 -0.88
C ALA A 28 6.40 4.82 -0.64
N LYS A 29 7.47 4.61 -1.42
CA LYS A 29 8.68 5.45 -1.36
C LYS A 29 8.40 6.89 -1.80
N LEU A 30 7.66 7.06 -2.90
CA LEU A 30 7.29 8.39 -3.38
C LEU A 30 6.47 9.17 -2.34
N LEU A 31 5.53 8.50 -1.67
CA LEU A 31 4.72 9.11 -0.62
C LEU A 31 5.51 9.45 0.65
N GLU A 32 6.58 8.72 0.95
CA GLU A 32 7.54 9.06 2.01
C GLU A 32 8.37 10.29 1.61
N GLU A 33 8.90 10.33 0.38
CA GLU A 33 9.73 11.44 -0.12
C GLU A 33 8.93 12.76 -0.23
N ASP A 34 7.68 12.68 -0.68
CA ASP A 34 6.77 13.82 -0.77
C ASP A 34 6.25 14.27 0.60
N GLY A 35 6.27 13.38 1.61
CA GLY A 35 5.92 13.66 3.00
C GLY A 35 4.44 14.00 3.23
N THR A 36 3.58 13.81 2.23
CA THR A 36 2.17 14.22 2.27
C THR A 36 1.29 13.25 3.05
N LEU A 37 1.48 11.95 2.85
CA LEU A 37 0.62 10.91 3.42
C LEU A 37 1.38 9.92 4.30
N ILE A 38 2.64 9.64 3.98
CA ILE A 38 3.48 8.68 4.70
C ILE A 38 4.66 9.45 5.28
N GLN A 39 4.83 9.36 6.60
CA GLN A 39 6.02 9.87 7.29
C GLN A 39 7.20 8.91 7.13
N LYS A 40 6.94 7.60 7.17
CA LYS A 40 7.98 6.59 7.13
C LYS A 40 7.51 5.30 6.46
N PHE A 41 8.33 4.80 5.54
CA PHE A 41 8.21 3.52 4.86
C PHE A 41 9.32 2.59 5.33
N GLU A 42 8.94 1.41 5.83
CA GLU A 42 9.91 0.39 6.26
C GLU A 42 9.60 -0.95 5.61
N LEU A 43 10.55 -1.44 4.81
CA LEU A 43 10.51 -2.80 4.27
C LEU A 43 11.01 -3.77 5.32
N THR A 44 10.11 -4.52 5.94
CA THR A 44 10.44 -5.46 7.03
C THR A 44 10.88 -6.83 6.50
N GLU A 45 10.24 -7.32 5.43
CA GLU A 45 10.55 -8.60 4.79
C GLU A 45 10.26 -8.51 3.28
N GLY A 46 11.04 -9.24 2.46
CA GLY A 46 10.82 -9.37 1.01
C GLY A 46 11.47 -8.29 0.16
N ASP A 47 11.10 -8.26 -1.12
CA ASP A 47 11.72 -7.46 -2.19
C ASP A 47 10.70 -6.64 -3.02
N GLY A 48 9.42 -6.70 -2.64
CA GLY A 48 8.31 -6.13 -3.40
C GLY A 48 7.42 -7.19 -4.08
N GLY A 49 7.82 -8.47 -4.05
CA GLY A 49 7.00 -9.59 -4.51
C GLY A 49 5.99 -10.11 -3.47
N ILE A 50 5.37 -11.25 -3.77
CA ILE A 50 4.45 -11.94 -2.85
C ILE A 50 5.21 -12.31 -1.56
N GLY A 51 4.56 -12.10 -0.41
CA GLY A 51 5.15 -12.33 0.90
C GLY A 51 5.91 -11.14 1.47
N THR A 52 6.11 -10.08 0.68
CA THR A 52 6.68 -8.82 1.16
C THR A 52 5.84 -8.26 2.29
N ILE A 53 6.50 -7.82 3.37
CA ILE A 53 5.87 -7.15 4.50
C ILE A 53 6.48 -5.76 4.65
N LEU A 54 5.61 -4.77 4.72
CA LEU A 54 6.00 -3.38 4.90
C LEU A 54 5.22 -2.73 6.04
N LYS A 55 5.88 -1.79 6.72
CA LYS A 55 5.29 -0.94 7.74
C LYS A 55 5.22 0.50 7.21
N LEU A 56 4.04 1.09 7.31
CA LEU A 56 3.76 2.47 6.91
C LEU A 56 3.38 3.27 8.15
N THR A 57 4.11 4.37 8.39
CA THR A 57 3.84 5.30 9.50
C THR A 57 3.30 6.61 8.94
N PHE A 58 2.22 7.11 9.52
CA PHE A 58 1.54 8.33 9.11
C PHE A 58 2.07 9.55 9.88
N PRO A 59 1.97 10.76 9.32
CA PRO A 59 2.31 11.99 10.04
C PRO A 59 1.49 12.15 11.33
N PRO A 60 2.07 12.75 12.39
CA PRO A 60 1.34 13.02 13.63
C PRO A 60 0.12 13.92 13.37
N GLY A 61 -1.00 13.61 14.02
CA GLY A 61 -2.28 14.31 13.82
C GLY A 61 -3.16 13.72 12.71
N THR A 62 -2.71 12.67 12.02
CA THR A 62 -3.57 11.89 11.11
C THR A 62 -4.66 11.18 11.93
N PRO A 63 -5.95 11.37 11.61
CA PRO A 63 -7.05 10.71 12.33
C PRO A 63 -7.09 9.20 12.01
N GLY A 64 -7.42 8.38 13.02
CA GLY A 64 -7.52 6.93 12.89
C GLY A 64 -6.35 6.21 13.55
N PHE A 65 -5.35 5.81 12.78
CA PHE A 65 -4.20 5.02 13.23
C PHE A 65 -2.87 5.72 12.93
N THR A 66 -1.84 5.39 13.71
CA THR A 66 -0.48 5.94 13.56
C THR A 66 0.33 5.20 12.51
N ASP A 67 0.09 3.90 12.38
CA ASP A 67 0.82 3.01 11.50
C ASP A 67 0.04 1.73 11.24
N TYR A 68 0.43 1.02 10.18
CA TYR A 68 0.04 -0.36 9.97
C TYR A 68 1.15 -1.15 9.27
N LYS A 69 1.08 -2.47 9.41
CA LYS A 69 1.83 -3.42 8.62
C LYS A 69 0.90 -4.11 7.65
N GLU A 70 1.31 -4.20 6.40
CA GLU A 70 0.63 -5.00 5.38
C GLU A 70 1.57 -6.07 4.80
N LYS A 71 0.97 -7.17 4.34
CA LYS A 71 1.64 -8.25 3.64
C LYS A 71 1.04 -8.41 2.25
N PHE A 72 1.88 -8.51 1.23
CA PHE A 72 1.43 -8.80 -0.13
C PHE A 72 1.07 -10.27 -0.25
N THR A 73 -0.22 -10.56 -0.45
CA THR A 73 -0.75 -11.93 -0.55
C THR A 73 -0.83 -12.39 -2.00
N LYS A 74 -0.94 -11.46 -2.95
CA LYS A 74 -0.96 -11.76 -4.37
C LYS A 74 -0.41 -10.62 -5.21
N LEU A 75 0.30 -10.99 -6.28
CA LEU A 75 0.80 -10.08 -7.29
C LEU A 75 0.72 -10.77 -8.65
N ASP A 76 -0.12 -10.26 -9.54
CA ASP A 76 -0.29 -10.76 -10.91
C ASP A 76 -0.01 -9.60 -11.88
N ASN A 77 1.16 -9.65 -12.52
CA ASN A 77 1.62 -8.61 -13.43
C ASN A 77 0.87 -8.59 -14.77
N GLU A 78 0.36 -9.74 -15.22
CA GLU A 78 -0.41 -9.82 -16.46
C GLU A 78 -1.79 -9.17 -16.29
N LYS A 79 -2.43 -9.44 -15.15
CA LYS A 79 -3.74 -8.86 -14.78
C LYS A 79 -3.63 -7.49 -14.10
N ARG A 80 -2.42 -7.03 -13.75
CA ARG A 80 -2.16 -5.82 -12.96
C ARG A 80 -2.97 -5.81 -11.66
N LEU A 81 -2.91 -6.94 -10.94
CA LEU A 81 -3.64 -7.15 -9.69
C LEU A 81 -2.66 -7.32 -8.54
N LYS A 82 -2.84 -6.51 -7.50
CA LYS A 82 -2.11 -6.61 -6.23
C LYS A 82 -3.14 -6.78 -5.12
N GLU A 83 -2.92 -7.76 -4.24
CA GLU A 83 -3.71 -7.95 -3.03
C GLU A 83 -2.77 -7.85 -1.83
N ALA A 84 -3.17 -7.06 -0.83
CA ALA A 84 -2.43 -6.88 0.40
C ALA A 84 -3.37 -7.00 1.60
N GLU A 85 -2.88 -7.62 2.66
CA GLU A 85 -3.60 -7.83 3.91
C GLU A 85 -2.94 -7.03 5.03
N VAL A 86 -3.72 -6.27 5.79
CA VAL A 86 -3.25 -5.61 7.00
C VAL A 86 -3.08 -6.65 8.10
N ILE A 87 -1.85 -6.84 8.58
CA ILE A 87 -1.50 -7.88 9.56
C ILE A 87 -1.27 -7.33 10.97
N GLU A 88 -1.05 -6.01 11.11
CA GLU A 88 -0.85 -5.33 12.40
C GLU A 88 -1.22 -3.84 12.26
N GLY A 89 -1.76 -3.24 13.32
CA GLY A 89 -2.16 -1.82 13.31
C GLY A 89 -3.37 -1.55 12.41
N GLY A 90 -3.45 -0.35 11.85
CA GLY A 90 -4.55 0.05 10.98
C GLY A 90 -5.87 0.29 11.72
N TYR A 91 -6.96 0.38 10.95
CA TYR A 91 -8.30 0.54 11.50
C TYR A 91 -8.89 -0.86 11.77
N LEU A 92 -8.59 -1.41 12.95
CA LEU A 92 -9.17 -2.67 13.42
C LEU A 92 -10.27 -2.35 14.45
N GLU A 93 -11.49 -2.11 13.95
CA GLU A 93 -12.74 -2.27 14.72
C GLU A 93 -13.62 -3.36 14.08
#